data_AF-A0A851F849-F1
#
_entry.id   AF-A0A851F849-F1
#
_cell.length_a   1.000
_cell.length_b   1.000
_cell.length_c   1.000
_cell.angle_alpha   90.00
_cell.angle_beta   90.00
_cell.angle_gamma   90.00
#
_symmetry.space_group_name_H-M   'P 1'
#
loop_
_entity.id
_entity.type
_entity.pdbx_description
1 polymer ?
#
loop_
_entity_poly.entity_id
_entity_poly.type
_entity_poly.pdbx_seq_one_letter_code
_entity_poly.pdbx_strand_id
1 'polypeptide(L)'
;GVSHDSSDSEEEDKTTADLALLKLDEWLHLKLDPEAAGVLLQLRQKWHSLFLRCVRAPSKRWSQADEATVRAITAVLSAEEQCAGLQQPLGIGQRPRPVTYKELPLAPAGRSAEAAEFSGSSNAERASVKSAPPALDQPE
;
A
#
# COMPACT_ATOMS: atom_id res chain seq x y z
N GLY A 1 -34.23 -52.85 2.48
CA GLY A 1 -34.19 -51.47 2.99
C GLY A 1 -32.77 -50.99 2.95
N VAL A 2 -32.54 -49.78 2.43
CA VAL A 2 -31.65 -48.80 3.06
C VAL A 2 -32.29 -47.44 2.76
N SER A 3 -32.73 -46.76 3.82
CA SER A 3 -33.19 -45.38 3.78
C SER A 3 -31.94 -44.53 3.86
N HIS A 4 -31.58 -43.83 2.79
CA HIS A 4 -30.51 -42.84 2.85
C HIS A 4 -31.15 -41.49 3.14
N ASP A 5 -31.17 -41.19 4.42
CA ASP A 5 -31.47 -39.90 5.03
C ASP A 5 -30.57 -38.82 4.39
N SER A 6 -31.14 -38.02 3.47
CA SER A 6 -30.51 -36.79 3.00
C SER A 6 -30.81 -35.72 4.04
N SER A 7 -29.99 -35.70 5.09
CA SER A 7 -30.01 -34.68 6.13
C SER A 7 -29.57 -33.33 5.52
N ASP A 8 -30.56 -32.51 5.16
CA ASP A 8 -30.40 -31.10 4.78
C ASP A 8 -30.49 -30.26 6.05
N SER A 9 -29.33 -29.93 6.63
CA SER A 9 -29.24 -29.11 7.83
C SER A 9 -28.83 -27.69 7.42
N GLU A 10 -29.82 -26.90 7.01
CA GLU A 10 -29.70 -25.47 6.80
C GLU A 10 -29.76 -24.76 8.17
N GLU A 11 -28.69 -24.87 8.96
CA GLU A 11 -28.51 -23.97 10.11
C GLU A 11 -27.99 -22.62 9.62
N GLU A 12 -28.89 -21.80 9.05
CA GLU A 12 -28.58 -20.38 8.90
C GLU A 12 -28.39 -19.77 10.29
N ASP A 13 -27.13 -19.47 10.60
CA ASP A 13 -26.71 -18.77 11.80
C ASP A 13 -27.50 -17.46 11.93
N LYS A 14 -28.37 -17.40 12.94
CA LYS A 14 -29.29 -16.27 13.25
C LYS A 14 -28.57 -14.91 13.29
N THR A 15 -27.26 -14.92 13.51
CA THR A 15 -26.38 -13.76 13.58
C THR A 15 -26.27 -13.01 12.25
N THR A 16 -26.52 -13.68 11.12
CA THR A 16 -26.40 -13.08 9.78
C THR A 16 -27.68 -12.41 9.28
N ALA A 17 -28.79 -12.54 10.00
CA ALA A 17 -30.11 -12.05 9.58
C ALA A 17 -30.21 -10.52 9.46
N ASP A 18 -29.33 -9.77 10.13
CA ASP A 18 -29.33 -8.30 10.13
C ASP A 18 -28.20 -7.68 9.26
N LEU A 19 -27.42 -8.53 8.56
CA LEU A 19 -26.34 -8.05 7.69
C LEU A 19 -26.88 -7.61 6.32
N ALA A 20 -26.41 -6.47 5.84
CA ALA A 20 -26.66 -6.03 4.49
C ALA A 20 -25.74 -6.77 3.50
N LEU A 21 -26.32 -7.23 2.39
CA LEU A 21 -25.56 -7.76 1.26
C LEU A 21 -25.16 -6.61 0.32
N LEU A 22 -23.89 -6.21 0.37
CA LEU A 22 -23.31 -5.22 -0.54
C LEU A 22 -22.72 -5.92 -1.76
N LYS A 23 -23.30 -5.66 -2.94
CA LYS A 23 -22.77 -6.12 -4.23
C LYS A 23 -21.94 -5.02 -4.88
N LEU A 24 -20.63 -5.24 -5.03
CA LEU A 24 -19.72 -4.25 -5.61
C LEU A 24 -19.53 -4.41 -7.11
N ASP A 25 -19.57 -5.64 -7.60
CA ASP A 25 -19.55 -6.05 -9.00
C ASP A 25 -20.08 -7.51 -9.11
N GLU A 26 -19.93 -8.12 -10.29
CA GLU A 26 -20.43 -9.48 -10.55
C GLU A 26 -19.76 -10.58 -9.71
N TRP A 27 -18.54 -10.35 -9.17
CA TRP A 27 -17.75 -11.37 -8.47
C TRP A 27 -17.51 -11.06 -7.00
N LEU A 28 -17.74 -9.81 -6.55
CA LEU A 28 -17.50 -9.36 -5.19
C LEU A 28 -18.80 -9.00 -4.47
N HIS A 29 -19.19 -9.88 -3.56
CA HIS A 29 -20.33 -9.72 -2.67
C HIS A 29 -19.86 -9.76 -1.22
N LEU A 30 -20.25 -8.76 -0.42
CA LEU A 30 -19.86 -8.64 0.99
C LEU A 30 -21.11 -8.65 1.87
N LYS A 31 -21.08 -9.40 2.97
CA LYS A 31 -22.07 -9.31 4.05
C LYS A 31 -21.47 -8.50 5.19
N LEU A 32 -22.08 -7.37 5.52
CA LEU A 32 -21.60 -6.49 6.58
C LEU A 32 -22.75 -5.67 7.16
N ASP A 33 -22.51 -5.01 8.28
CA ASP A 33 -23.50 -4.14 8.91
C ASP A 33 -23.99 -3.05 7.93
N PRO A 34 -25.28 -2.70 7.91
CA PRO A 34 -25.84 -1.71 6.99
C PRO A 34 -25.11 -0.36 7.03
N GLU A 35 -24.71 0.09 8.21
CA GLU A 35 -23.94 1.33 8.39
C GLU A 35 -22.57 1.23 7.73
N ALA A 36 -21.84 0.13 7.98
CA ALA A 36 -20.54 -0.12 7.38
C ALA A 36 -20.63 -0.25 5.85
N ALA A 37 -21.71 -0.87 5.32
CA ALA A 37 -21.97 -0.94 3.88
C ALA A 37 -22.12 0.45 3.26
N GLY A 38 -22.85 1.34 3.94
CA GLY A 38 -23.01 2.74 3.52
C GLY A 38 -21.66 3.47 3.46
N VAL A 39 -20.86 3.34 4.52
CA VAL A 39 -19.53 3.99 4.60
C VAL A 39 -18.57 3.43 3.54
N LEU A 40 -18.55 2.12 3.32
CA LEU A 40 -17.72 1.48 2.31
C LEU A 40 -18.08 1.95 0.89
N LEU A 41 -19.38 2.07 0.60
CA LEU A 41 -19.85 2.58 -0.69
C LEU A 41 -19.41 4.04 -0.92
N GLN A 42 -19.52 4.88 0.10
CA GLN A 42 -19.02 6.27 0.03
C GLN A 42 -17.51 6.32 -0.20
N LEU A 43 -16.74 5.49 0.50
CA LEU A 43 -15.30 5.42 0.35
C LEU A 43 -14.92 5.02 -1.09
N ARG A 44 -15.61 4.02 -1.66
CA ARG A 44 -15.44 3.59 -3.05
C ARG A 44 -15.76 4.73 -4.04
N GLN A 45 -16.85 5.46 -3.83
CA GLN A 45 -17.23 6.58 -4.70
C GLN A 45 -16.19 7.71 -4.66
N LYS A 46 -15.69 8.06 -3.47
CA LYS A 46 -14.62 9.05 -3.30
C LYS A 46 -13.33 8.60 -3.97
N TRP A 47 -12.94 7.34 -3.78
CA TRP A 47 -11.79 6.75 -4.46
C TRP A 47 -11.92 6.83 -5.98
N HIS A 48 -13.06 6.42 -6.53
CA HIS A 48 -13.29 6.42 -7.96
C HIS A 48 -13.22 7.83 -8.56
N SER A 49 -13.84 8.80 -7.89
CA SER A 49 -13.81 10.21 -8.30
C SER A 49 -12.38 10.77 -8.26
N LEU A 50 -11.63 10.45 -7.20
CA LEU A 50 -10.22 10.86 -7.07
C LEU A 50 -9.36 10.24 -8.18
N PHE A 51 -9.49 8.94 -8.40
CA PHE A 51 -8.74 8.22 -9.42
C PHE A 51 -8.96 8.81 -10.82
N LEU A 52 -10.21 9.02 -11.22
CA LEU A 52 -10.53 9.64 -12.52
C LEU A 52 -9.92 11.04 -12.68
N ARG A 53 -9.92 11.83 -11.61
CA ARG A 53 -9.31 13.17 -11.63
C ARG A 53 -7.78 13.10 -11.73
N CYS A 54 -7.14 12.14 -11.06
CA CYS A 54 -5.71 11.94 -11.13
C CYS A 54 -5.26 11.49 -12.53
N VAL A 55 -6.00 10.57 -13.14
CA VAL A 55 -5.71 10.10 -14.51
C VAL A 55 -5.80 11.26 -15.52
N ARG A 56 -6.79 12.15 -15.37
CA ARG A 56 -6.96 13.30 -16.26
C ARG A 56 -5.91 14.39 -16.06
N ALA A 57 -5.42 14.58 -14.84
CA ALA A 57 -4.45 15.63 -14.52
C ALA A 57 -3.42 15.15 -13.47
N PRO A 58 -2.40 14.38 -13.88
CA PRO A 58 -1.45 13.74 -12.95
C PRO A 58 -0.64 14.72 -12.11
N SER A 59 -0.36 15.91 -12.65
CA SER A 59 0.45 16.95 -12.01
C SER A 59 -0.35 17.88 -11.07
N LYS A 60 -1.66 17.67 -10.94
CA LYS A 60 -2.51 18.49 -10.06
C LYS A 60 -2.34 18.07 -8.60
N ARG A 61 -2.06 19.04 -7.72
CA ARG A 61 -2.03 18.80 -6.27
C ARG A 61 -3.41 18.37 -5.75
N TRP A 62 -3.40 17.39 -4.86
CA TRP A 62 -4.60 16.83 -4.25
C TRP A 62 -5.15 17.78 -3.19
N SER A 63 -6.47 17.76 -2.99
CA SER A 63 -7.10 18.50 -1.90
C SER A 63 -6.96 17.75 -0.57
N GLN A 64 -7.19 18.43 0.54
CA GLN A 64 -7.20 17.78 1.87
C GLN A 64 -8.19 16.61 1.94
N ALA A 65 -9.35 16.72 1.29
CA ALA A 65 -10.36 15.67 1.23
C ALA A 65 -9.86 14.43 0.45
N ASP A 66 -9.04 14.65 -0.57
CA ASP A 66 -8.44 13.57 -1.38
C ASP A 66 -7.38 12.83 -0.57
N GLU A 67 -6.51 13.57 0.10
CA GLU A 67 -5.53 13.00 1.03
C GLU A 67 -6.20 12.24 2.18
N ALA A 68 -7.32 12.76 2.71
CA ALA A 68 -8.09 12.07 3.72
C ALA A 68 -8.71 10.77 3.19
N THR A 69 -9.17 10.76 1.93
CA THR A 69 -9.71 9.56 1.28
C THR A 69 -8.63 8.48 1.16
N VAL A 70 -7.43 8.82 0.69
CA VAL A 70 -6.32 7.86 0.57
C VAL A 70 -5.87 7.35 1.94
N ARG A 71 -5.80 8.24 2.95
CA ARG A 71 -5.51 7.84 4.33
C ARG A 71 -6.55 6.88 4.89
N ALA A 72 -7.84 7.14 4.66
CA ALA A 72 -8.92 6.26 5.09
C ALA A 72 -8.82 4.87 4.44
N ILE A 73 -8.57 4.80 3.13
CA ILE A 73 -8.36 3.52 2.43
C ILE A 73 -7.17 2.77 3.04
N THR A 74 -6.05 3.45 3.23
CA THR A 74 -4.84 2.86 3.83
C THR A 74 -5.14 2.33 5.23
N ALA A 75 -5.83 3.11 6.07
CA ALA A 75 -6.18 2.71 7.42
C ALA A 75 -7.10 1.48 7.46
N VAL A 76 -8.13 1.43 6.59
CA VAL A 76 -9.03 0.28 6.50
C VAL A 76 -8.28 -0.97 6.06
N LEU A 77 -7.49 -0.88 4.99
CA LEU A 77 -6.71 -2.01 4.49
C LEU A 77 -5.66 -2.48 5.49
N SER A 78 -4.96 -1.58 6.18
CA SER A 78 -3.99 -1.93 7.21
C SER A 78 -4.66 -2.56 8.43
N ALA A 79 -5.82 -2.07 8.87
CA ALA A 79 -6.57 -2.69 9.95
C ALA A 79 -6.97 -4.13 9.60
N GLU A 80 -7.49 -4.34 8.38
CA GLU A 80 -7.84 -5.67 7.89
C GLU A 80 -6.63 -6.58 7.77
N GLU A 81 -5.50 -6.07 7.26
CA GLU A 81 -4.23 -6.82 7.17
C GLU A 81 -3.77 -7.32 8.55
N GLN A 82 -3.85 -6.47 9.58
CA GLN A 82 -3.52 -6.85 10.96
C GLN A 82 -4.52 -7.87 11.52
N CYS A 83 -5.82 -7.71 11.28
CA CYS A 83 -6.85 -8.66 11.70
C CYS A 83 -6.67 -10.03 11.05
N ALA A 84 -6.28 -10.07 9.78
CA ALA A 84 -5.99 -11.28 9.02
C ALA A 84 -4.62 -11.91 9.37
N GLY A 85 -3.79 -11.23 10.19
CA GLY A 85 -2.45 -11.69 10.54
C GLY A 85 -1.47 -11.68 9.36
N LEU A 86 -1.75 -10.91 8.31
CA LEU A 86 -0.89 -10.79 7.15
C LEU A 86 0.30 -9.89 7.49
N GLN A 87 1.52 -10.39 7.29
CA GLN A 87 2.73 -9.58 7.45
C GLN A 87 3.33 -9.26 6.09
N GLN A 88 3.59 -7.98 5.83
CA GLN A 88 4.36 -7.59 4.65
C GLN A 88 5.78 -8.15 4.73
N PRO A 89 6.23 -8.91 3.73
CA PRO A 89 7.60 -9.40 3.70
C PRO A 89 8.58 -8.24 3.57
N LEU A 90 9.73 -8.39 4.21
CA LEU A 90 10.82 -7.41 4.13
C LEU A 90 11.24 -7.20 2.67
N GLY A 91 11.29 -5.94 2.24
CA GLY A 91 11.74 -5.57 0.89
C GLY A 91 10.65 -5.37 -0.15
N ILE A 92 9.36 -5.45 0.21
CA ILE A 92 8.27 -5.06 -0.70
C ILE A 92 8.44 -3.58 -1.12
N GLY A 93 8.27 -3.28 -2.41
CA GLY A 93 8.47 -1.93 -2.95
C GLY A 93 9.94 -1.50 -3.08
N GLN A 94 10.92 -2.33 -2.70
CA GLN A 94 12.32 -2.07 -3.05
C GLN A 94 12.50 -2.18 -4.56
N ARG A 95 13.22 -1.22 -5.13
CA ARG A 95 13.64 -1.29 -6.53
C ARG A 95 14.52 -2.53 -6.71
N PRO A 96 14.29 -3.36 -7.74
CA PRO A 96 15.20 -4.44 -8.08
C PRO A 96 16.64 -3.90 -8.14
N ARG A 97 17.55 -4.51 -7.37
CA ARG A 97 18.94 -4.06 -7.35
C ARG A 97 19.54 -4.29 -8.75
N PRO A 98 20.27 -3.31 -9.32
CA PRO A 98 20.98 -3.52 -10.58
C PRO A 98 21.96 -4.68 -10.42
N VAL A 99 21.68 -5.80 -11.09
CA VAL A 99 22.62 -6.91 -11.20
C VAL A 99 23.73 -6.49 -12.15
N THR A 100 24.94 -6.29 -11.65
CA THR A 100 26.11 -6.13 -12.52
C THR A 100 26.55 -7.50 -13.01
N TYR A 101 26.67 -7.68 -14.33
CA TYR A 101 26.96 -8.95 -14.99
C TYR A 101 28.32 -9.59 -14.62
N LYS A 102 29.15 -8.91 -13.82
CA LYS A 102 30.40 -9.47 -13.28
C LYS A 102 30.21 -10.30 -12.01
N GLU A 103 29.01 -10.31 -11.44
CA GLU A 103 28.67 -11.13 -10.29
C GLU A 103 27.67 -12.22 -10.72
N LEU A 104 28.15 -13.11 -11.60
CA LEU A 104 27.55 -14.43 -11.71
C LEU A 104 27.72 -15.12 -10.35
N PRO A 105 26.65 -15.67 -9.74
CA PRO A 105 26.78 -16.49 -8.55
C PRO A 105 27.69 -17.67 -8.87
N LEU A 106 28.94 -17.62 -8.41
CA LEU A 106 29.67 -18.83 -8.13
C LEU A 106 28.81 -19.60 -7.11
N ALA A 107 28.52 -20.86 -7.44
CA ALA A 107 27.69 -21.79 -6.69
C ALA A 107 27.88 -21.70 -5.17
N PRO A 108 26.86 -22.05 -4.36
CA PRO A 108 26.81 -21.72 -2.94
C PRO A 108 27.92 -22.44 -2.17
N ALA A 109 28.96 -21.72 -1.79
CA ALA A 109 29.82 -22.14 -0.70
C ALA A 109 29.02 -21.90 0.58
N GLY A 110 28.31 -22.93 1.03
CA GLY A 110 27.61 -22.89 2.30
C GLY A 110 28.58 -22.52 3.42
N ARG A 111 28.23 -21.52 4.23
CA ARG A 111 28.52 -21.47 5.66
C ARG A 111 27.87 -20.27 6.33
N SER A 112 26.96 -20.62 7.24
CA SER A 112 26.68 -20.03 8.55
C SER A 112 26.30 -18.56 8.66
N ALA A 113 25.19 -18.37 9.36
CA ALA A 113 24.73 -17.11 9.91
C ALA A 113 25.76 -16.48 10.85
N GLU A 114 25.99 -15.18 10.71
CA GLU A 114 26.34 -14.31 11.81
C GLU A 114 26.11 -12.84 11.42
N ALA A 115 25.32 -12.17 12.25
CA ALA A 115 25.02 -10.75 12.15
C ALA A 115 26.29 -9.94 12.32
N ALA A 116 26.60 -9.06 11.36
CA ALA A 116 27.62 -8.05 11.49
C ALA A 116 26.97 -6.67 11.48
N GLU A 117 26.56 -6.21 12.66
CA GLU A 117 26.55 -4.79 12.95
C GLU A 117 28.01 -4.30 12.97
N PHE A 118 28.34 -3.31 12.13
CA PHE A 118 29.48 -2.41 12.36
C PHE A 118 29.33 -1.20 11.42
N SER A 119 28.84 -0.07 11.94
CA SER A 119 29.67 1.06 12.42
C SER A 119 30.61 1.67 11.39
N GLY A 120 30.30 2.94 11.06
CA GLY A 120 31.26 4.03 10.91
C GLY A 120 32.20 4.02 9.70
N SER A 121 32.07 5.01 8.82
CA SER A 121 33.04 6.11 8.89
C SER A 121 32.57 7.33 8.10
N SER A 122 32.72 8.47 8.77
CA SER A 122 32.66 9.83 8.25
C SER A 122 33.66 10.04 7.10
N ASN A 123 33.29 10.86 6.12
CA ASN A 123 34.25 11.69 5.41
C ASN A 123 33.61 13.02 5.05
N ALA A 124 33.99 14.05 5.80
CA ALA A 124 33.77 15.45 5.49
C ALA A 124 35.13 16.10 5.23
N GLU A 125 35.44 16.46 3.98
CA GLU A 125 36.38 17.56 3.70
C GLU A 125 36.13 18.14 2.29
N ARG A 126 35.44 19.29 2.15
CA ARG A 126 35.85 20.72 2.07
C ARG A 126 36.66 21.13 0.83
N ALA A 127 36.07 22.07 0.06
CA ALA A 127 36.69 23.26 -0.56
C ALA A 127 35.60 23.92 -1.45
N SER A 128 34.84 24.93 -1.01
CA SER A 128 35.17 26.37 -0.99
C SER A 128 35.85 26.88 -2.27
N VAL A 129 35.06 27.37 -3.24
CA VAL A 129 35.41 28.56 -4.03
C VAL A 129 34.15 29.35 -4.36
N LYS A 130 34.22 30.63 -3.99
CA LYS A 130 33.21 31.68 -4.06
C LYS A 130 33.15 32.24 -5.47
N SER A 131 31.95 32.36 -6.06
CA SER A 131 31.71 33.25 -7.20
C SER A 131 30.35 33.92 -7.06
N ALA A 132 30.38 35.25 -6.94
CA ALA A 132 29.25 36.14 -7.13
C ALA A 132 29.68 37.22 -8.14
N PRO A 133 28.84 37.55 -9.14
CA PRO A 133 28.91 38.84 -9.82
C PRO A 133 27.52 39.51 -9.95
N PRO A 134 27.40 40.75 -10.46
CA PRO A 134 28.35 41.86 -10.50
C PRO A 134 27.75 43.18 -9.93
N ALA A 135 28.59 44.17 -9.63
CA ALA A 135 28.16 45.56 -9.46
C ALA A 135 29.23 46.52 -10.01
N LEU A 136 28.73 47.61 -10.61
CA LEU A 136 29.42 48.80 -11.16
C LEU A 136 30.13 48.65 -12.52
N ASP A 137 29.59 49.34 -13.54
CA ASP A 137 30.22 50.57 -14.05
C ASP A 137 29.23 51.39 -14.93
N GLN A 138 29.10 52.69 -14.65
CA GLN A 138 28.58 53.71 -15.57
C GLN A 138 29.75 54.59 -15.99
N PRO A 139 29.74 55.12 -17.23
CA PRO A 139 30.37 56.41 -17.47
C PRO A 139 29.49 57.40 -18.26
N GLU A 140 29.69 58.66 -17.88
CA GLU A 140 29.40 59.99 -18.47
C GLU A 140 28.04 60.30 -19.13
#